data_AF-A0A955EWA0-F1
#
_entry.id   AF-A0A955EWA0-F1
#
_cell.length_a   1.000
_cell.length_b   1.000
_cell.length_c   1.000
_cell.angle_alpha   90.00
_cell.angle_beta   90.00
_cell.angle_gamma   90.00
#
_symmetry.space_group_name_H-M   'P 1'
#
loop_
_entity.id
_entity.type
_entity.pdbx_description
1 polymer ?
#
loop_
_entity_poly.entity_id
_entity_poly.type
_entity_poly.pdbx_seq_one_letter_code
_entity_poly.pdbx_strand_id
1 'polypeptide(L)'
;GGADGTPAGAPSGAAKEKMRAAAAGVGSVVKSLASTFGLDLKRSSIADLTRVHATDTERAAQAAQTPPVTDPRAQDHFAWRLSTLRFAIWLLAASFVVTLIDFIVELASYESAEGVRAWVMYMPALAKLAAAGYLVFEVVRALAGGVHRPGRAMRQLRRGWAVALIGPLIALLIPWVSMMWTIDQAQINANMQARFMVELMRLIMLVGVIVEALPALLSVFPGLFRAGLTMKTLLPTRSLGPVAAAAAGPFNALYLIVLLVIAQGLMGSWALPFVAIFLLGAPLLTGWHCTALAKPMDAARASAGVSRVRTVSRICLGIGAIGFLVILANTKVMGMPVFGVEKAEFLGNQVDPMLGPLDLIKLAVHLMGVMLVFTVVASDTLFRLTPVGEDDTPDLAADAATLRQVKAALGGKPGVDETFA
;
A
#
# COMPACT_ATOMS: atom_id res chain seq x y z
N GLY A 1 -25.64 -48.64 -33.81
CA GLY A 1 -24.23 -48.96 -33.51
C GLY A 1 -24.06 -48.88 -32.02
N GLY A 2 -23.75 -50.00 -31.37
CA GLY A 2 -23.61 -50.09 -29.91
C GLY A 2 -22.41 -49.29 -29.43
N ALA A 3 -22.63 -48.43 -28.45
CA ALA A 3 -21.57 -47.78 -27.70
C ALA A 3 -21.08 -48.77 -26.63
N ASP A 4 -19.97 -49.44 -26.91
CA ASP A 4 -19.23 -50.23 -25.92
C ASP A 4 -18.78 -49.30 -24.78
N GLY A 5 -19.52 -49.35 -23.68
CA GLY A 5 -19.15 -48.71 -22.43
C GLY A 5 -18.06 -49.51 -21.73
N THR A 6 -16.81 -49.33 -22.16
CA THR A 6 -15.66 -49.90 -21.46
C THR A 6 -15.61 -49.28 -20.05
N PRO A 7 -15.73 -50.06 -18.96
CA PRO A 7 -15.65 -49.52 -17.61
C PRO A 7 -14.26 -48.91 -17.42
N ALA A 8 -14.20 -47.61 -17.13
CA ALA A 8 -12.96 -46.91 -16.82
C ALA A 8 -12.25 -47.66 -15.67
N GLY A 9 -11.17 -48.37 -16.02
CA GLY A 9 -10.45 -49.24 -15.09
C GLY A 9 -10.08 -48.47 -13.83
N ALA A 10 -10.44 -49.03 -12.68
CA ALA A 10 -10.14 -48.42 -11.39
C ALA A 10 -8.64 -48.09 -11.32
N PRO A 11 -8.24 -46.86 -10.93
CA PRO A 11 -6.84 -46.46 -10.92
C PRO A 11 -6.04 -47.45 -10.07
N SER A 12 -4.97 -48.00 -10.67
CA SER A 12 -4.10 -48.99 -10.04
C SER A 12 -3.57 -48.49 -8.68
N GLY A 13 -3.25 -49.42 -7.78
CA GLY A 13 -2.76 -49.07 -6.43
C GLY A 13 -1.60 -48.07 -6.43
N ALA A 14 -0.71 -48.17 -7.43
CA ALA A 14 0.41 -47.26 -7.61
C ALA A 14 0.00 -45.81 -7.97
N ALA A 15 -1.09 -45.63 -8.74
CA ALA A 15 -1.62 -44.30 -9.05
C ALA A 15 -2.23 -43.63 -7.80
N LYS A 16 -2.94 -44.42 -6.97
CA LYS A 16 -3.48 -43.94 -5.70
C LYS A 16 -2.38 -43.54 -4.71
N GLU A 17 -1.28 -44.28 -4.66
CA GLU A 17 -0.14 -43.97 -3.81
C GLU A 17 0.60 -42.69 -4.25
N LYS A 18 0.84 -42.51 -5.56
CA LYS A 18 1.40 -41.26 -6.11
C LYS A 18 0.51 -40.05 -5.84
N MET A 19 -0.82 -40.18 -5.99
CA MET A 19 -1.76 -39.10 -5.68
C MET A 19 -1.76 -38.75 -4.18
N ARG A 20 -1.66 -39.75 -3.29
CA ARG A 20 -1.54 -39.51 -1.84
C ARG A 20 -0.24 -38.80 -1.47
N ALA A 21 0.88 -39.20 -2.07
CA ALA A 21 2.17 -38.55 -1.86
C ALA A 21 2.17 -37.09 -2.38
N ALA A 22 1.59 -36.85 -3.56
CA ALA A 22 1.43 -35.50 -4.11
C ALA A 22 0.54 -34.63 -3.22
N ALA A 23 -0.60 -35.15 -2.76
CA ALA A 23 -1.51 -34.45 -1.85
C ALA A 23 -0.84 -34.13 -0.50
N ALA A 24 -0.04 -35.04 0.05
CA ALA A 24 0.74 -34.82 1.28
C ALA A 24 1.80 -33.72 1.09
N GLY A 25 2.49 -33.72 -0.06
CA GLY A 25 3.43 -32.67 -0.43
C GLY A 25 2.76 -31.29 -0.51
N VAL A 26 1.63 -31.18 -1.23
CA VAL A 26 0.86 -29.93 -1.31
C VAL A 26 0.40 -29.48 0.08
N GLY A 27 -0.10 -30.40 0.92
CA GLY A 27 -0.51 -30.09 2.29
C GLY A 27 0.61 -29.49 3.16
N SER A 28 1.83 -30.03 3.06
CA SER A 28 3.00 -29.51 3.77
C SER A 28 3.39 -28.09 3.30
N VAL A 29 3.35 -27.83 2.00
CA VAL A 29 3.63 -26.52 1.41
C VAL A 29 2.59 -25.49 1.84
N VAL A 30 1.30 -25.82 1.75
CA VAL A 30 0.20 -24.94 2.19
C VAL A 30 0.33 -24.61 3.67
N LYS A 31 0.64 -25.60 4.52
CA LYS A 31 0.83 -25.38 5.96
C LYS A 31 2.02 -24.46 6.25
N SER A 32 3.15 -24.65 5.54
CA SER A 32 4.35 -23.81 5.66
C SER A 32 4.09 -22.37 5.20
N LEU A 33 3.38 -22.20 4.08
CA LEU A 33 2.98 -20.89 3.58
C LEU A 33 2.03 -20.20 4.56
N ALA A 34 1.04 -20.90 5.10
CA ALA A 34 0.09 -20.35 6.06
C ALA A 34 0.77 -19.90 7.36
N SER A 35 1.71 -20.69 7.90
CA SER A 35 2.46 -20.30 9.11
C SER A 35 3.34 -19.08 8.86
N THR A 36 4.01 -19.02 7.70
CA THR A 36 4.86 -17.88 7.33
C THR A 36 4.02 -16.63 7.11
N PHE A 37 2.89 -16.76 6.40
CA PHE A 37 1.95 -15.68 6.17
C PHE A 37 1.38 -15.12 7.48
N GLY A 38 1.00 -15.98 8.43
CA GLY A 38 0.50 -15.56 9.74
C GLY A 38 1.53 -14.76 10.53
N LEU A 39 2.80 -15.18 10.52
CA LEU A 39 3.89 -14.45 11.16
C LEU A 39 4.16 -13.11 10.46
N ASP A 40 4.19 -13.10 9.12
CA ASP A 40 4.43 -11.90 8.32
C ASP A 40 3.31 -10.87 8.51
N LEU A 41 2.05 -11.33 8.50
CA LEU A 41 0.88 -10.52 8.82
C LEU A 41 0.97 -9.93 10.23
N LYS A 42 1.30 -10.75 11.24
CA LYS A 42 1.43 -10.31 12.65
C LYS A 42 2.54 -9.27 12.81
N ARG A 43 3.72 -9.52 12.25
CA ARG A 43 4.86 -8.57 12.29
C ARG A 43 4.51 -7.27 11.62
N SER A 44 3.88 -7.33 10.45
CA SER A 44 3.42 -6.13 9.78
C SER A 44 2.38 -5.40 10.65
N SER A 45 1.29 -6.04 11.06
CA SER A 45 0.17 -5.37 11.71
C SER A 45 0.53 -4.76 13.07
N ILE A 46 1.38 -5.43 13.85
CA ILE A 46 1.83 -4.96 15.16
C ILE A 46 2.88 -3.85 14.98
N ALA A 47 3.88 -4.05 14.11
CA ALA A 47 4.98 -3.12 13.86
C ALA A 47 5.66 -2.56 15.14
N ASP A 48 5.70 -3.36 16.21
CA ASP A 48 6.36 -3.05 17.48
C ASP A 48 7.47 -4.08 17.68
N LEU A 49 8.71 -3.64 17.48
CA LEU A 49 9.89 -4.52 17.51
C LEU A 49 10.20 -5.02 18.92
N THR A 50 9.63 -4.41 19.96
CA THR A 50 9.77 -4.88 21.34
C THR A 50 8.85 -6.06 21.68
N ARG A 51 7.82 -6.31 20.85
CA ARG A 51 6.82 -7.37 21.06
C ARG A 51 6.96 -8.54 20.10
N VAL A 52 7.53 -8.29 18.92
CA VAL A 52 7.65 -9.31 17.87
C VAL A 52 9.09 -9.33 17.38
N HIS A 53 9.84 -10.28 17.92
CA HIS A 53 11.26 -10.45 17.65
C HIS A 53 11.52 -11.30 16.39
N ALA A 54 12.76 -11.24 15.90
CA ALA A 54 13.31 -12.20 14.96
C ALA A 54 13.31 -13.60 15.60
N THR A 55 13.03 -14.62 14.79
CA THR A 55 13.17 -16.02 15.20
C THR A 55 14.64 -16.39 15.32
N ASP A 56 14.97 -17.42 16.11
CA ASP A 56 16.37 -17.87 16.28
C ASP A 56 17.01 -18.26 14.93
N THR A 57 16.22 -18.86 14.03
CA THR A 57 16.65 -19.17 12.66
C THR A 57 16.98 -17.93 11.84
N GLU A 58 16.20 -16.86 11.97
CA GLU A 58 16.47 -15.60 11.28
C GLU A 58 17.69 -14.90 11.87
N ARG A 59 17.85 -14.91 13.19
CA ARG A 59 19.02 -14.34 13.88
C ARG A 59 20.30 -15.06 13.49
N ALA A 60 20.29 -16.39 13.45
CA ALA A 60 21.42 -17.19 12.98
C ALA A 60 21.76 -16.87 11.52
N ALA A 61 20.75 -16.77 10.64
CA ALA A 61 20.94 -16.41 9.25
C ALA A 61 21.50 -14.98 9.08
N GLN A 62 21.11 -14.03 9.93
CA GLN A 62 21.59 -12.65 9.91
C GLN A 62 23.00 -12.51 10.50
N ALA A 63 23.33 -13.26 11.54
CA ALA A 63 24.68 -13.33 12.10
C ALA A 63 25.68 -13.94 11.11
N ALA A 64 25.23 -14.83 10.22
CA ALA A 64 26.05 -15.43 9.16
C ALA A 64 26.25 -14.52 7.92
N GLN A 65 25.64 -13.33 7.87
CA GLN A 65 25.79 -12.42 6.73
C GLN A 65 27.16 -11.73 6.72
N THR A 66 27.49 -11.08 5.59
CA THR A 66 28.69 -10.26 5.45
C THR A 66 28.29 -8.86 4.99
N PRO A 67 28.40 -7.82 5.86
CA PRO A 67 28.85 -7.87 7.25
C PRO A 67 27.87 -8.61 8.18
N PRO A 68 28.34 -9.23 9.27
CA PRO A 68 27.46 -9.92 10.22
C PRO A 68 26.62 -8.90 10.99
N VAL A 69 25.33 -9.18 11.13
CA VAL A 69 24.43 -8.38 11.97
C VAL A 69 24.28 -9.10 13.30
N THR A 70 24.96 -8.61 14.33
CA THR A 70 25.03 -9.26 15.65
C THR A 70 24.13 -8.60 16.69
N ASP A 71 23.75 -7.35 16.49
CA ASP A 71 22.84 -6.64 17.39
C ASP A 71 21.40 -7.17 17.26
N PRO A 72 20.77 -7.66 18.34
CA PRO A 72 19.40 -8.15 18.32
C PRO A 72 18.37 -7.15 17.81
N ARG A 73 18.54 -5.84 18.05
CA ARG A 73 17.60 -4.81 17.57
C ARG A 73 17.68 -4.63 16.07
N ALA A 74 18.90 -4.60 15.53
CA ALA A 74 19.15 -4.62 14.10
C ALA A 74 18.52 -5.86 13.45
N GLN A 75 18.71 -7.04 14.06
CA GLN A 75 18.15 -8.30 13.60
C GLN A 75 16.62 -8.29 13.56
N ASP A 76 15.98 -7.80 14.62
CA ASP A 76 14.52 -7.65 14.72
C ASP A 76 13.98 -6.68 13.65
N HIS A 77 14.69 -5.57 13.37
CA HIS A 77 14.32 -4.64 12.28
C HIS A 77 14.39 -5.31 10.91
N PHE A 78 15.46 -6.04 10.61
CA PHE A 78 15.60 -6.77 9.35
C PHE A 78 14.51 -7.84 9.18
N ALA A 79 14.18 -8.56 10.25
CA ALA A 79 13.11 -9.55 10.24
C ALA A 79 11.74 -8.90 9.99
N TRP A 80 11.43 -7.80 10.68
CA TRP A 80 10.20 -7.03 10.46
C TRP A 80 10.10 -6.48 9.03
N ARG A 81 11.20 -5.93 8.50
CA ARG A 81 11.28 -5.41 7.13
C ARG A 81 10.97 -6.50 6.12
N LEU A 82 11.62 -7.65 6.24
CA LEU A 82 11.45 -8.78 5.33
C LEU A 82 10.01 -9.32 5.39
N SER A 83 9.48 -9.53 6.60
CA SER A 83 8.10 -9.94 6.82
C SER A 83 7.08 -8.95 6.27
N THR A 84 7.33 -7.65 6.43
CA THR A 84 6.44 -6.60 5.90
C THR A 84 6.44 -6.59 4.38
N LEU A 85 7.59 -6.76 3.73
CA LEU A 85 7.69 -6.85 2.27
C LEU A 85 7.07 -8.13 1.72
N ARG A 86 7.24 -9.27 2.39
CA ARG A 86 6.56 -10.53 2.04
C ARG A 86 5.06 -10.39 2.18
N PHE A 87 4.55 -9.75 3.24
CA PHE A 87 3.12 -9.52 3.33
C PHE A 87 2.62 -8.53 2.25
N ALA A 88 3.39 -7.48 1.98
CA ALA A 88 3.07 -6.52 0.92
C ALA A 88 3.01 -7.19 -0.47
N ILE A 89 3.88 -8.17 -0.76
CA ILE A 89 3.88 -8.86 -2.05
C ILE A 89 2.58 -9.62 -2.30
N TRP A 90 1.99 -10.22 -1.26
CA TRP A 90 0.72 -10.93 -1.39
C TRP A 90 -0.42 -9.98 -1.75
N LEU A 91 -0.47 -8.82 -1.10
CA LEU A 91 -1.46 -7.79 -1.38
C LEU A 91 -1.27 -7.19 -2.78
N LEU A 92 -0.03 -6.86 -3.15
CA LEU A 92 0.28 -6.28 -4.45
C LEU A 92 0.06 -7.28 -5.60
N ALA A 93 0.41 -8.55 -5.41
CA ALA A 93 0.15 -9.59 -6.40
C ALA A 93 -1.36 -9.81 -6.59
N ALA A 94 -2.14 -9.86 -5.51
CA ALA A 94 -3.60 -9.96 -5.61
C ALA A 94 -4.19 -8.74 -6.34
N SER A 95 -3.78 -7.53 -5.97
CA SER A 95 -4.21 -6.30 -6.65
C SER A 95 -3.81 -6.27 -8.14
N PHE A 96 -2.59 -6.72 -8.47
CA PHE A 96 -2.10 -6.79 -9.84
C PHE A 96 -2.91 -7.78 -10.68
N VAL A 97 -3.16 -9.00 -10.18
CA VAL A 97 -3.95 -10.02 -10.88
C VAL A 97 -5.34 -9.50 -11.18
N VAL A 98 -5.98 -8.84 -10.20
CA VAL A 98 -7.32 -8.29 -10.42
C VAL A 98 -7.31 -7.14 -11.42
N THR A 99 -6.33 -6.23 -11.34
CA THR A 99 -6.17 -5.15 -12.33
C THR A 99 -5.92 -5.70 -13.73
N LEU A 100 -5.18 -6.81 -13.85
CA LEU A 100 -4.94 -7.50 -15.12
C LEU A 100 -6.23 -8.10 -15.67
N ILE A 101 -7.06 -8.71 -14.83
CA ILE A 101 -8.37 -9.24 -15.24
C ILE A 101 -9.27 -8.10 -15.72
N ASP A 102 -9.36 -7.00 -14.96
CA ASP A 102 -10.15 -5.83 -15.34
C ASP A 102 -9.69 -5.28 -16.71
N PHE A 103 -8.38 -5.17 -16.91
CA PHE A 103 -7.80 -4.75 -18.20
C PHE A 103 -8.14 -5.71 -19.35
N ILE A 104 -8.11 -7.03 -19.13
CA ILE A 104 -8.46 -8.02 -20.17
C ILE A 104 -9.95 -7.96 -20.50
N VAL A 105 -10.82 -7.82 -19.50
CA VAL A 105 -12.27 -7.70 -19.69
C VAL A 105 -12.60 -6.41 -20.43
N GLU A 106 -11.94 -5.32 -20.07
CA GLU A 106 -12.07 -4.03 -20.77
C GLU A 106 -11.63 -4.17 -22.23
N LEU A 107 -10.45 -4.75 -22.48
CA LEU A 107 -9.94 -5.01 -23.83
C LEU A 107 -10.90 -5.85 -24.68
N ALA A 108 -11.53 -6.88 -24.11
CA ALA A 108 -12.50 -7.72 -24.80
C ALA A 108 -13.83 -6.99 -25.09
N SER A 109 -14.19 -6.01 -24.26
CA SER A 109 -15.45 -5.25 -24.42
C SER A 109 -15.40 -4.24 -25.57
N TYR A 110 -14.21 -3.96 -26.08
CA TYR A 110 -13.94 -2.92 -27.07
C TYR A 110 -13.49 -3.49 -28.43
N GLU A 111 -13.78 -4.76 -28.71
CA GLU A 111 -13.46 -5.39 -30.02
C GLU A 111 -14.04 -4.61 -31.23
N SER A 112 -15.03 -3.73 -31.03
CA SER A 112 -15.61 -2.89 -32.07
C SER A 112 -14.99 -1.48 -32.20
N ALA A 113 -14.05 -1.08 -31.35
CA ALA A 113 -13.44 0.25 -31.39
C ALA A 113 -12.20 0.25 -32.30
N GLU A 114 -12.36 0.62 -33.57
CA GLU A 114 -11.23 0.67 -34.51
C GLU A 114 -10.32 1.90 -34.29
N GLY A 115 -9.00 1.67 -34.34
CA GLY A 115 -7.99 2.71 -34.55
C GLY A 115 -7.35 3.33 -33.29
N VAL A 116 -6.81 4.54 -33.46
CA VAL A 116 -6.02 5.29 -32.45
C VAL A 116 -6.82 5.58 -31.16
N ARG A 117 -8.15 5.70 -31.26
CA ARG A 117 -9.02 6.02 -30.12
C ARG A 117 -9.05 4.92 -29.07
N ALA A 118 -9.12 3.65 -29.50
CA ALA A 118 -9.07 2.51 -28.58
C ALA A 118 -7.74 2.51 -27.81
N TRP A 119 -6.62 2.73 -28.51
CA TRP A 119 -5.30 2.82 -27.88
C TRP A 119 -5.23 3.90 -26.80
N VAL A 120 -5.74 5.11 -27.07
CA VAL A 120 -5.71 6.20 -26.07
C VAL A 120 -6.57 5.87 -24.84
N MET A 121 -7.69 5.16 -25.01
CA MET A 121 -8.52 4.70 -23.89
C MET A 121 -7.80 3.67 -23.00
N TYR A 122 -6.98 2.77 -23.57
CA TYR A 122 -6.25 1.76 -22.79
C TYR A 122 -5.01 2.27 -22.06
N MET A 123 -4.46 3.43 -22.47
CA MET A 123 -3.17 3.90 -21.96
C MET A 123 -3.14 4.11 -20.42
N PRO A 124 -4.17 4.68 -19.77
CA PRO A 124 -4.20 4.79 -18.31
C PRO A 124 -4.19 3.42 -17.61
N ALA A 125 -5.03 2.49 -18.07
CA ALA A 125 -5.09 1.14 -17.51
C ALA A 125 -3.76 0.38 -17.71
N LEU A 126 -3.15 0.51 -18.89
CA LEU A 126 -1.83 -0.06 -19.18
C LEU A 126 -0.74 0.57 -18.32
N ALA A 127 -0.75 1.90 -18.13
CA ALA A 127 0.21 2.61 -17.29
C ALA A 127 0.10 2.16 -15.82
N LYS A 128 -1.12 1.99 -15.31
CA LYS A 128 -1.37 1.43 -13.98
C LYS A 128 -0.88 -0.01 -13.86
N LEU A 129 -1.20 -0.86 -14.84
CA LEU A 129 -0.75 -2.25 -14.86
C LEU A 129 0.78 -2.33 -14.87
N ALA A 130 1.44 -1.50 -15.69
CA ALA A 130 2.89 -1.40 -15.77
C ALA A 130 3.49 -0.90 -14.45
N ALA A 131 2.91 0.13 -13.83
CA ALA A 131 3.37 0.67 -12.55
C ALA A 131 3.23 -0.36 -11.41
N ALA A 132 2.08 -1.04 -11.33
CA ALA A 132 1.83 -2.10 -10.35
C ALA A 132 2.76 -3.31 -10.57
N GLY A 133 2.92 -3.76 -11.83
CA GLY A 133 3.81 -4.84 -12.20
C GLY A 133 5.28 -4.53 -11.89
N TYR A 134 5.71 -3.30 -12.18
CA TYR A 134 7.07 -2.84 -11.86
C TYR A 134 7.32 -2.78 -10.36
N LEU A 135 6.34 -2.31 -9.56
CA LEU A 135 6.44 -2.33 -8.09
C LEU A 135 6.56 -3.76 -7.56
N VAL A 136 5.71 -4.69 -8.01
CA VAL A 136 5.78 -6.11 -7.63
C VAL A 136 7.15 -6.68 -7.99
N PHE A 137 7.64 -6.41 -9.20
CA PHE A 137 8.94 -6.87 -9.66
C PHE A 137 10.09 -6.35 -8.78
N GLU A 138 10.12 -5.06 -8.45
CA GLU A 138 11.15 -4.49 -7.57
C GLU A 138 11.06 -5.04 -6.14
N VAL A 139 9.85 -5.34 -5.63
CA VAL A 139 9.66 -6.01 -4.33
C VAL A 139 10.19 -7.44 -4.37
N VAL A 140 9.90 -8.22 -5.42
CA VAL A 140 10.46 -9.57 -5.61
C VAL A 140 11.98 -9.54 -5.64
N ARG A 141 12.57 -8.62 -6.42
CA ARG A 141 14.02 -8.46 -6.51
C ARG A 141 14.64 -8.04 -5.17
N ALA A 142 13.97 -7.14 -4.46
CA ALA A 142 14.37 -6.71 -3.13
C ALA A 142 14.29 -7.86 -2.12
N LEU A 143 13.32 -8.77 -2.21
CA LEU A 143 13.25 -9.96 -1.37
C LEU A 143 14.34 -10.99 -1.73
N ALA A 144 14.52 -11.27 -3.02
CA ALA A 144 15.50 -12.24 -3.51
C ALA A 144 16.96 -11.83 -3.21
N GLY A 145 17.26 -10.52 -3.30
CA GLY A 145 18.59 -9.98 -3.00
C GLY A 145 18.75 -9.39 -1.60
N GLY A 146 17.66 -9.16 -0.87
CA GLY A 146 17.61 -8.30 0.30
C GLY A 146 18.25 -8.86 1.55
N VAL A 147 18.33 -10.19 1.65
CA VAL A 147 19.06 -10.86 2.74
C VAL A 147 20.56 -10.58 2.62
N HIS A 148 21.12 -10.51 1.41
CA HIS A 148 22.57 -10.39 1.22
C HIS A 148 23.03 -8.96 0.92
N ARG A 149 22.15 -8.09 0.40
CA ARG A 149 22.53 -6.74 -0.07
C ARG A 149 21.41 -5.73 0.22
N PRO A 150 21.14 -5.38 1.49
CA PRO A 150 19.95 -4.63 1.84
C PRO A 150 20.00 -3.17 1.31
N GLY A 151 21.19 -2.62 1.04
CA GLY A 151 21.36 -1.35 0.32
C GLY A 151 20.94 -1.38 -1.16
N ARG A 152 21.10 -2.51 -1.86
CA ARG A 152 20.55 -2.65 -3.23
C ARG A 152 19.04 -2.81 -3.19
N ALA A 153 18.52 -3.65 -2.29
CA ALA A 153 17.10 -3.82 -2.09
C ALA A 153 16.38 -2.49 -1.79
N MET A 154 16.99 -1.62 -0.98
CA MET A 154 16.42 -0.31 -0.69
C MET A 154 16.33 0.61 -1.92
N ARG A 155 17.35 0.62 -2.79
CA ARG A 155 17.31 1.39 -4.05
C ARG A 155 16.24 0.86 -4.99
N GLN A 156 16.09 -0.47 -5.05
CA GLN A 156 15.04 -1.14 -5.83
C GLN A 156 13.65 -0.75 -5.33
N LEU A 157 13.39 -0.88 -4.03
CA LEU A 157 12.10 -0.50 -3.42
C LEU A 157 11.78 0.99 -3.63
N ARG A 158 12.76 1.88 -3.47
CA ARG A 158 12.58 3.32 -3.74
C ARG A 158 12.18 3.58 -5.19
N ARG A 159 12.80 2.91 -6.16
CA ARG A 159 12.46 3.04 -7.58
C ARG A 159 11.06 2.49 -7.88
N GLY A 160 10.77 1.27 -7.42
CA GLY A 160 9.46 0.65 -7.59
C GLY A 160 8.35 1.52 -7.02
N TRP A 161 8.52 2.00 -5.78
CA TRP A 161 7.57 2.90 -5.15
C TRP A 161 7.46 4.25 -5.86
N ALA A 162 8.59 4.86 -6.27
CA ALA A 162 8.56 6.14 -6.98
C ALA A 162 7.81 6.02 -8.30
N VAL A 163 7.99 4.93 -9.06
CA VAL A 163 7.23 4.68 -10.29
C VAL A 163 5.74 4.46 -9.99
N ALA A 164 5.41 3.71 -8.94
CA ALA A 164 4.02 3.49 -8.54
C ALA A 164 3.31 4.78 -8.06
N LEU A 165 4.05 5.71 -7.46
CA LEU A 165 3.53 7.00 -7.02
C LEU A 165 3.48 8.03 -8.15
N ILE A 166 4.60 8.22 -8.86
CA ILE A 166 4.77 9.26 -9.87
C ILE A 166 4.06 8.89 -11.17
N GLY A 167 3.98 7.59 -11.51
CA GLY A 167 3.34 7.12 -12.74
C GLY A 167 1.90 7.64 -12.91
N PRO A 168 0.99 7.41 -11.94
CA PRO A 168 -0.36 7.96 -11.98
C PRO A 168 -0.39 9.50 -12.02
N LEU A 169 0.55 10.18 -11.37
CA LEU A 169 0.65 11.65 -11.40
C LEU A 169 1.07 12.17 -12.78
N ILE A 170 2.01 11.49 -13.46
CA ILE A 170 2.37 11.82 -14.84
C ILE A 170 1.18 11.57 -15.75
N ALA A 171 0.44 10.47 -15.54
CA ALA A 171 -0.78 10.20 -16.30
C ALA A 171 -1.83 11.31 -16.11
N LEU A 172 -1.97 11.90 -14.92
CA LEU A 172 -2.83 13.06 -14.68
C LEU A 172 -2.44 14.31 -15.46
N LEU A 173 -1.16 14.48 -15.80
CA LEU A 173 -0.68 15.64 -16.57
C LEU A 173 -0.96 15.50 -18.07
N ILE A 174 -1.32 14.30 -18.55
CA ILE A 174 -1.63 14.07 -19.96
C ILE A 174 -3.07 14.51 -20.23
N PRO A 175 -3.32 15.41 -21.20
CA PRO A 175 -4.66 15.88 -21.53
C PRO A 175 -5.41 14.82 -22.37
N TRP A 176 -5.71 13.67 -21.77
CA TRP A 176 -6.30 12.49 -22.43
C TRP A 176 -7.52 12.84 -23.29
N VAL A 177 -8.40 13.71 -22.76
CA VAL A 177 -9.64 14.06 -23.44
C VAL A 177 -9.38 14.84 -24.72
N SER A 178 -8.42 15.77 -24.69
CA SER A 178 -8.00 16.53 -25.87
C SER A 178 -7.35 15.61 -26.92
N MET A 179 -6.67 14.54 -26.49
CA MET A 179 -6.06 13.56 -27.40
C MET A 179 -7.09 12.62 -28.03
N MET A 180 -8.12 12.21 -27.28
CA MET A 180 -9.16 11.32 -27.82
C MET A 180 -10.09 12.01 -28.80
N TRP A 181 -10.28 13.33 -28.65
CA TRP A 181 -11.19 14.12 -29.45
C TRP A 181 -10.45 15.05 -30.40
N THR A 182 -9.95 14.49 -31.50
CA THR A 182 -9.61 15.22 -32.74
C THR A 182 -10.85 15.57 -33.58
N ILE A 183 -12.05 15.47 -32.99
CA ILE A 183 -13.34 15.76 -33.65
C ILE A 183 -13.37 17.23 -34.06
N ASP A 184 -14.02 17.49 -35.20
CA ASP A 184 -14.23 18.83 -35.74
C ASP A 184 -14.83 19.77 -34.68
N GLN A 185 -13.97 20.62 -34.10
CA GLN A 185 -14.34 21.57 -33.06
C GLN A 185 -15.47 22.48 -33.53
N ALA A 186 -15.59 22.71 -34.85
CA ALA A 186 -16.69 23.51 -35.41
C ALA A 186 -18.05 22.84 -35.18
N GLN A 187 -18.15 21.51 -35.34
CA GLN A 187 -19.41 20.77 -35.16
C GLN A 187 -19.82 20.69 -33.69
N ILE A 188 -18.86 20.48 -32.79
CA ILE A 188 -19.09 20.55 -31.34
C ILE A 188 -19.56 21.95 -30.99
N ASN A 189 -18.88 22.96 -31.53
CA ASN A 189 -19.18 24.36 -31.23
C ASN A 189 -20.57 24.82 -31.68
N ALA A 190 -21.08 24.24 -32.76
CA ALA A 190 -22.42 24.50 -33.25
C ALA A 190 -23.52 23.80 -32.42
N ASN A 191 -23.21 22.73 -31.69
CA ASN A 191 -24.18 21.94 -30.95
C ASN A 191 -23.97 22.03 -29.43
N MET A 192 -24.83 22.80 -28.75
CA MET A 192 -24.78 23.00 -27.29
C MET A 192 -24.83 21.67 -26.50
N GLN A 193 -25.61 20.70 -26.96
CA GLN A 193 -25.71 19.38 -26.32
C GLN A 193 -24.40 18.59 -26.47
N ALA A 194 -23.77 18.64 -27.64
CA ALA A 194 -22.48 17.99 -27.86
C ALA A 194 -21.38 18.62 -26.99
N ARG A 195 -21.32 19.96 -26.91
CA ARG A 195 -20.43 20.69 -25.98
C ARG A 195 -20.61 20.22 -24.55
N PHE A 196 -21.85 20.19 -24.07
CA PHE A 196 -22.14 19.77 -22.70
C PHE A 196 -21.68 18.34 -22.42
N MET A 197 -21.95 17.40 -23.33
CA MET A 197 -21.51 16.01 -23.18
C MET A 197 -19.99 15.86 -23.17
N VAL A 198 -19.27 16.61 -24.00
CA VAL A 198 -17.79 16.62 -24.00
C VAL A 198 -17.24 17.13 -22.69
N GLU A 199 -17.75 18.26 -22.19
CA GLU A 199 -17.29 18.82 -20.92
C GLU A 199 -17.64 17.91 -19.73
N LEU A 200 -18.79 17.26 -19.77
CA LEU A 200 -19.17 16.26 -18.77
C LEU A 200 -18.23 15.04 -18.81
N MET A 201 -17.92 14.50 -19.99
CA MET A 201 -16.95 13.41 -20.13
C MET A 201 -15.54 13.83 -19.69
N ARG A 202 -15.13 15.07 -19.98
CA ARG A 202 -13.86 15.64 -19.48
C ARG A 202 -13.80 15.59 -17.97
N LEU A 203 -14.86 16.06 -17.33
CA LEU A 203 -14.97 16.06 -15.87
C LEU A 203 -14.95 14.64 -15.31
N ILE A 204 -15.74 13.71 -15.87
CA ILE A 204 -15.82 12.32 -15.42
C ILE A 204 -14.46 11.63 -15.53
N MET A 205 -13.78 11.78 -16.67
CA MET A 205 -12.45 11.18 -16.85
C MET A 205 -11.41 11.80 -15.91
N LEU A 206 -11.41 13.13 -15.74
CA LEU A 206 -10.51 13.78 -14.79
C LEU A 206 -10.72 13.25 -13.36
N VAL A 207 -11.98 13.15 -12.92
CA VAL A 207 -12.32 12.59 -11.61
C VAL A 207 -11.89 11.14 -11.53
N GLY A 208 -12.10 10.33 -12.57
CA GLY A 208 -11.67 8.94 -12.63
C GLY A 208 -10.16 8.77 -12.42
N VAL A 209 -9.34 9.53 -13.16
CA VAL A 209 -7.88 9.46 -13.01
C VAL A 209 -7.44 9.98 -11.62
N ILE A 210 -8.09 11.02 -11.07
CA ILE A 210 -7.79 11.48 -9.71
C ILE A 210 -8.09 10.38 -8.70
N VAL A 211 -9.27 9.75 -8.79
CA VAL A 211 -9.69 8.66 -7.91
C VAL A 211 -8.75 7.47 -8.02
N GLU A 212 -8.22 7.20 -9.20
CA GLU A 212 -7.24 6.16 -9.43
C GLU A 212 -5.85 6.47 -8.84
N ALA A 213 -5.44 7.75 -8.81
CA ALA A 213 -4.20 8.17 -8.19
C ALA A 213 -4.29 8.29 -6.65
N LEU A 214 -5.51 8.40 -6.10
CA LEU A 214 -5.76 8.56 -4.67
C LEU A 214 -5.03 7.53 -3.79
N PRO A 215 -5.08 6.21 -4.07
CA PRO A 215 -4.45 5.23 -3.20
C PRO A 215 -2.94 5.42 -3.06
N ALA A 216 -2.27 5.74 -4.17
CA ALA A 216 -0.83 5.95 -4.16
C ALA A 216 -0.48 7.16 -3.27
N LEU A 217 -1.21 8.27 -3.41
CA LEU A 217 -1.05 9.46 -2.59
C LEU A 217 -1.40 9.22 -1.11
N LEU A 218 -2.54 8.56 -0.86
CA LEU A 218 -3.03 8.21 0.47
C LEU A 218 -2.09 7.24 1.20
N SER A 219 -1.33 6.42 0.48
CA SER A 219 -0.43 5.44 1.09
C SER A 219 0.78 6.08 1.79
N VAL A 220 1.16 7.30 1.38
CA VAL A 220 2.37 7.99 1.84
C VAL A 220 2.26 8.32 3.33
N PHE A 221 1.24 9.06 3.74
CA PHE A 221 1.17 9.54 5.13
C PHE A 221 0.99 8.43 6.17
N PRO A 222 0.06 7.47 6.03
CA PRO A 222 -0.09 6.36 6.95
C PRO A 222 1.17 5.48 7.01
N GLY A 223 1.86 5.32 5.86
CA GLY A 223 3.13 4.61 5.83
C GLY A 223 4.25 5.35 6.57
N LEU A 224 4.30 6.69 6.46
CA LEU A 224 5.26 7.51 7.21
C LEU A 224 4.99 7.48 8.72
N PHE A 225 3.72 7.59 9.13
CA PHE A 225 3.30 7.44 10.53
C PHE A 225 3.74 6.10 11.09
N ARG A 226 3.42 5.03 10.36
CA ARG A 226 3.78 3.68 10.77
C ARG A 226 5.29 3.51 10.87
N ALA A 227 6.04 4.00 9.88
CA ALA A 227 7.50 3.97 9.87
C ALA A 227 8.10 4.73 11.06
N GLY A 228 7.62 5.95 11.34
CA GLY A 228 8.09 6.77 12.44
C GLY A 228 7.82 6.15 13.82
N LEU A 229 6.63 5.54 13.99
CA LEU A 229 6.29 4.82 15.22
C LEU A 229 7.08 3.52 15.39
N THR A 230 7.29 2.75 14.32
CA THR A 230 8.17 1.55 14.36
C THR A 230 9.59 1.95 14.74
N MET A 231 10.09 3.04 14.15
CA MET A 231 11.41 3.57 14.43
C MET A 231 11.56 3.97 15.90
N LYS A 232 10.51 4.53 16.52
CA LYS A 232 10.51 4.83 17.95
C LYS A 232 10.62 3.58 18.83
N THR A 233 10.02 2.46 18.42
CA THR A 233 10.18 1.19 19.14
C THR A 233 11.57 0.59 18.97
N LEU A 234 12.27 0.91 17.87
CA LEU A 234 13.64 0.47 17.61
C LEU A 234 14.68 1.29 18.39
N LEU A 235 14.57 2.62 18.30
CA LEU A 235 15.49 3.59 18.89
C LEU A 235 14.72 4.53 19.82
N PRO A 236 14.42 4.08 21.06
CA PRO A 236 13.55 4.81 21.98
C PRO A 236 14.19 6.11 22.49
N THR A 237 15.51 6.26 22.39
CA THR A 237 16.21 7.50 22.75
C THR A 237 16.14 8.57 21.65
N ARG A 238 15.92 8.17 20.39
CA ARG A 238 15.95 9.06 19.23
C ARG A 238 14.56 9.62 18.91
N SER A 239 14.54 10.86 18.42
CA SER A 239 13.31 11.63 18.19
C SER A 239 12.85 11.66 16.72
N LEU A 240 13.73 11.35 15.77
CA LEU A 240 13.49 11.61 14.34
C LEU A 240 12.24 10.90 13.79
N GLY A 241 12.01 9.65 14.18
CA GLY A 241 10.83 8.88 13.76
C GLY A 241 9.51 9.57 14.15
N PRO A 242 9.25 9.80 15.45
CA PRO A 242 8.09 10.55 15.91
C PRO A 242 8.00 11.97 15.35
N VAL A 243 9.11 12.69 15.17
CA VAL A 243 9.09 14.03 14.57
C VAL A 243 8.62 13.99 13.13
N ALA A 244 9.12 13.06 12.31
CA ALA A 244 8.66 12.88 10.94
C ALA A 244 7.17 12.51 10.87
N ALA A 245 6.72 11.63 11.78
CA ALA A 245 5.31 11.30 11.92
C ALA A 245 4.46 12.50 12.36
N ALA A 246 4.93 13.32 13.29
CA ALA A 246 4.25 14.54 13.74
C ALA A 246 4.12 15.55 12.59
N ALA A 247 5.19 15.75 11.82
CA ALA A 247 5.20 16.63 10.65
C ALA A 247 4.22 16.15 9.56
N ALA A 248 4.09 14.83 9.37
CA ALA A 248 3.16 14.24 8.40
C ALA A 248 1.68 14.45 8.73
N GLY A 249 1.34 14.67 10.00
CA GLY A 249 -0.04 14.73 10.46
C GLY A 249 -0.86 15.88 9.89
N PRO A 250 -0.40 17.13 9.96
CA PRO A 250 -1.10 18.26 9.34
C PRO A 250 -1.31 18.08 7.83
N PHE A 251 -0.32 17.55 7.10
CA PHE A 251 -0.46 17.30 5.67
C PHE A 251 -1.48 16.21 5.37
N ASN A 252 -1.48 15.12 6.15
CA ASN A 252 -2.49 14.07 6.01
C ASN A 252 -3.90 14.58 6.33
N ALA A 253 -4.03 15.39 7.39
CA ALA A 253 -5.30 15.98 7.75
C ALA A 253 -5.80 16.96 6.68
N LEU A 254 -4.94 17.84 6.15
CA LEU A 254 -5.27 18.74 5.06
C LEU A 254 -5.72 17.97 3.81
N TYR A 255 -4.99 16.92 3.46
CA TYR A 255 -5.34 16.07 2.34
C TYR A 255 -6.71 15.40 2.52
N LEU A 256 -6.96 14.79 3.68
CA LEU A 256 -8.25 14.21 4.00
C LEU A 256 -9.38 15.25 4.01
N ILE A 257 -9.14 16.48 4.46
CA ILE A 257 -10.13 17.57 4.39
C ILE A 257 -10.52 17.82 2.93
N VAL A 258 -9.55 17.93 2.01
CA VAL A 258 -9.83 18.12 0.58
C VAL A 258 -10.69 16.98 0.03
N LEU A 259 -10.35 15.72 0.36
CA LEU A 259 -11.14 14.56 -0.06
C LEU A 259 -12.55 14.57 0.52
N LEU A 260 -12.69 14.94 1.79
CA LEU A 260 -13.98 15.01 2.47
C LEU A 260 -14.84 16.16 1.94
N VAL A 261 -14.25 17.28 1.52
CA VAL A 261 -14.96 18.37 0.85
C VAL A 261 -15.45 17.93 -0.53
N ILE A 262 -14.63 17.23 -1.31
CA ILE A 262 -15.04 16.66 -2.60
C ILE A 262 -16.18 15.65 -2.38
N ALA A 263 -16.01 14.72 -1.43
CA ALA A 263 -17.04 13.77 -1.06
C ALA A 263 -18.32 14.46 -0.56
N GLN A 264 -18.22 15.55 0.21
CA GLN A 264 -19.38 16.32 0.65
C GLN A 264 -20.14 16.92 -0.53
N GLY A 265 -19.43 17.51 -1.49
CA GLY A 265 -20.02 18.08 -2.69
C GLY A 265 -20.71 17.04 -3.57
N LEU A 266 -20.15 15.84 -3.65
CA LEU A 266 -20.74 14.73 -4.40
C LEU A 266 -21.94 14.12 -3.69
N MET A 267 -21.83 13.87 -2.39
CA MET A 267 -22.77 13.05 -1.62
C MET A 267 -23.90 13.86 -0.99
N GLY A 268 -23.71 15.16 -0.74
CA GLY A 268 -24.71 16.04 -0.13
C GLY A 268 -25.15 15.63 1.28
N SER A 269 -24.41 14.73 1.94
CA SER A 269 -24.81 14.15 3.22
C SER A 269 -24.41 15.04 4.39
N TRP A 270 -25.37 15.40 5.25
CA TRP A 270 -25.09 16.14 6.49
C TRP A 270 -24.34 15.31 7.54
N ALA A 271 -24.26 13.98 7.36
CA ALA A 271 -23.57 13.08 8.28
C ALA A 271 -22.05 13.04 8.04
N LEU A 272 -21.59 13.42 6.85
CA LEU A 272 -20.17 13.33 6.48
C LEU A 272 -19.24 14.19 7.35
N PRO A 273 -19.60 15.42 7.79
CA PRO A 273 -18.78 16.18 8.74
C PRO A 273 -18.52 15.44 10.07
N PHE A 274 -19.46 14.64 10.56
CA PHE A 274 -19.25 13.85 11.77
C PHE A 274 -18.26 12.71 11.52
N VAL A 275 -18.38 12.04 10.38
CA VAL A 275 -17.42 11.03 9.92
C VAL A 275 -16.03 11.64 9.71
N ALA A 276 -15.97 12.85 9.14
CA ALA A 276 -14.76 13.62 8.94
C ALA A 276 -14.02 13.86 10.26
N ILE A 277 -14.71 14.21 11.35
CA ILE A 277 -14.07 14.41 12.66
C ILE A 277 -13.30 13.16 13.11
N PHE A 278 -13.86 11.96 12.91
CA PHE A 278 -13.18 10.72 13.28
C PHE A 278 -12.01 10.38 12.34
N LEU A 279 -12.19 10.55 11.03
CA LEU A 279 -11.14 10.32 10.04
C LEU A 279 -9.95 11.30 10.20
N LEU A 280 -10.23 12.57 10.50
CA LEU A 280 -9.25 13.62 10.76
C LEU A 280 -8.66 13.54 12.18
N GLY A 281 -9.45 13.07 13.14
CA GLY A 281 -9.00 12.87 14.52
C GLY A 281 -7.80 11.93 14.59
N ALA A 282 -7.77 10.88 13.78
CA ALA A 282 -6.66 9.93 13.76
C ALA A 282 -5.28 10.57 13.44
N PRO A 283 -5.06 11.26 12.30
CA PRO A 283 -3.79 11.91 12.03
C PRO A 283 -3.48 13.08 12.96
N LEU A 284 -4.48 13.84 13.40
CA LEU A 284 -4.26 14.98 14.30
C LEU A 284 -3.85 14.52 15.70
N LEU A 285 -4.56 13.55 16.28
CA LEU A 285 -4.21 12.96 17.58
C LEU A 285 -2.87 12.23 17.52
N THR A 286 -2.60 11.53 16.41
CA THR A 286 -1.29 10.90 16.19
C THR A 286 -0.19 11.95 16.14
N GLY A 287 -0.38 13.02 15.37
CA GLY A 287 0.58 14.12 15.28
C GLY A 287 0.84 14.77 16.64
N TRP A 288 -0.22 15.04 17.41
CA TRP A 288 -0.12 15.60 18.75
C TRP A 288 0.65 14.67 19.69
N HIS A 289 0.27 13.40 19.80
CA HIS A 289 0.96 12.47 20.69
C HIS A 289 2.39 12.12 20.25
N CYS A 290 2.69 12.19 18.94
CA CYS A 290 4.04 12.01 18.43
C CYS A 290 5.02 13.06 18.97
N THR A 291 4.58 14.27 19.33
CA THR A 291 5.44 15.26 19.98
C THR A 291 5.90 14.81 21.38
N ALA A 292 5.04 14.12 22.13
CA ALA A 292 5.41 13.52 23.41
C ALA A 292 6.34 12.31 23.20
N LEU A 293 6.11 11.52 22.15
CA LEU A 293 6.98 10.41 21.76
C LEU A 293 8.34 10.86 21.20
N ALA A 294 8.48 12.12 20.78
CA ALA A 294 9.77 12.65 20.32
C ALA A 294 10.80 12.75 21.46
N LYS A 295 10.36 12.81 22.72
CA LYS A 295 11.27 12.87 23.87
C LYS A 295 12.03 11.54 24.05
N PRO A 296 13.32 11.57 24.43
CA PRO A 296 14.05 10.36 24.80
C PRO A 296 13.33 9.64 25.96
N MET A 297 13.19 8.32 25.86
CA MET A 297 12.53 7.49 26.87
C MET A 297 13.08 6.06 26.82
N ASP A 298 12.80 5.28 27.85
CA ASP A 298 13.10 3.84 27.90
C ASP A 298 12.22 3.03 26.93
N ALA A 299 12.69 1.85 26.55
CA ALA A 299 12.01 0.98 25.59
C ALA A 299 10.59 0.57 26.04
N ALA A 300 10.38 0.33 27.34
CA ALA A 300 9.08 -0.08 27.87
C ALA A 300 8.05 1.07 27.77
N ARG A 301 8.43 2.29 28.18
CA ARG A 301 7.56 3.47 27.98
C ARG A 301 7.34 3.80 26.51
N ALA A 302 8.36 3.62 25.65
CA ALA A 302 8.21 3.81 24.21
C ALA A 302 7.17 2.85 23.61
N SER A 303 7.25 1.55 23.89
CA SER A 303 6.26 0.57 23.42
C SER A 303 4.86 0.88 23.96
N ALA A 304 4.74 1.19 25.25
CA ALA A 304 3.45 1.53 25.85
C ALA A 304 2.84 2.78 25.18
N GLY A 305 3.63 3.84 25.01
CA GLY A 305 3.22 5.08 24.35
C GLY A 305 2.80 4.86 22.89
N VAL A 306 3.62 4.15 22.11
CA VAL A 306 3.31 3.81 20.70
C VAL A 306 2.04 2.97 20.60
N SER A 307 1.85 1.97 21.48
CA SER A 307 0.66 1.12 21.48
C SER A 307 -0.62 1.89 21.78
N ARG A 308 -0.56 2.88 22.69
CA ARG A 308 -1.68 3.77 23.00
C ARG A 308 -2.03 4.63 21.78
N VAL A 309 -1.04 5.28 21.17
CA VAL A 309 -1.23 6.11 19.97
C VAL A 309 -1.84 5.30 18.82
N ARG A 310 -1.32 4.09 18.56
CA ARG A 310 -1.87 3.19 17.53
C ARG A 310 -3.29 2.75 17.83
N THR A 311 -3.61 2.46 19.10
CA THR A 311 -4.97 2.03 19.49
C THR A 311 -5.98 3.15 19.29
N VAL A 312 -5.69 4.36 19.79
CA VAL A 312 -6.55 5.54 19.60
C VAL A 312 -6.73 5.82 18.11
N SER A 313 -5.64 5.85 17.34
CA SER A 313 -5.69 6.09 15.88
C SER A 313 -6.53 5.03 15.15
N ARG A 314 -6.39 3.74 15.49
CA ARG A 314 -7.21 2.65 14.91
C ARG A 314 -8.69 2.78 15.27
N ILE A 315 -9.02 3.17 16.49
CA ILE A 315 -10.42 3.36 16.91
C ILE A 315 -11.03 4.53 16.11
N CYS A 316 -10.35 5.68 16.04
CA CYS A 316 -10.80 6.83 15.27
C CYS A 316 -10.96 6.49 13.78
N LEU A 317 -9.95 5.86 13.17
CA LEU A 317 -10.03 5.41 11.77
C LEU A 317 -11.13 4.36 11.57
N GLY A 318 -11.32 3.43 12.50
CA GLY A 318 -12.34 2.40 12.42
C GLY A 318 -13.75 2.99 12.44
N ILE A 319 -14.03 3.88 13.39
CA ILE A 319 -15.32 4.59 13.47
C ILE A 319 -15.55 5.43 12.22
N GLY A 320 -14.54 6.20 11.80
CA GLY A 320 -14.60 7.02 10.59
C GLY A 320 -14.82 6.19 9.32
N ALA A 321 -14.10 5.08 9.15
CA ALA A 321 -14.24 4.20 7.99
C ALA A 321 -15.61 3.52 7.95
N ILE A 322 -16.10 3.00 9.08
CA ILE A 322 -17.44 2.40 9.16
C ILE A 322 -18.50 3.44 8.84
N GLY A 323 -18.43 4.63 9.44
CA GLY A 323 -19.35 5.72 9.15
C GLY A 323 -19.32 6.14 7.67
N PHE A 324 -18.12 6.21 7.08
CA PHE A 324 -17.96 6.53 5.66
C PHE A 324 -18.56 5.45 4.76
N LEU A 325 -18.39 4.17 5.08
CA LEU A 325 -19.00 3.06 4.34
C LEU A 325 -20.52 3.06 4.43
N VAL A 326 -21.07 3.35 5.62
CA VAL A 326 -22.52 3.51 5.79
C VAL A 326 -23.04 4.65 4.92
N ILE A 327 -22.34 5.80 4.89
CA ILE A 327 -22.73 6.91 4.03
C ILE A 327 -22.64 6.50 2.56
N LEU A 328 -21.54 5.89 2.11
CA LEU A 328 -21.38 5.40 0.74
C LEU A 328 -22.51 4.45 0.32
N ALA A 329 -22.90 3.52 1.18
CA ALA A 329 -23.96 2.55 0.90
C ALA A 329 -25.35 3.17 0.80
N ASN A 330 -25.58 4.34 1.42
CA ASN A 330 -26.89 5.00 1.44
C ASN A 330 -26.98 6.19 0.48
N THR A 331 -25.86 6.67 -0.04
CA THR A 331 -25.84 7.84 -0.93
C THR A 331 -26.08 7.45 -2.38
N LYS A 332 -26.90 8.27 -3.05
CA LYS A 332 -27.10 8.23 -4.51
C LYS A 332 -26.57 9.52 -5.12
N VAL A 333 -25.75 9.41 -6.15
CA VAL A 333 -25.26 10.54 -6.96
C VAL A 333 -25.97 10.48 -8.30
N MET A 334 -26.80 11.49 -8.60
CA MET A 334 -27.63 11.53 -9.82
C MET A 334 -28.57 10.30 -9.96
N GLY A 335 -29.09 9.77 -8.84
CA GLY A 335 -29.89 8.54 -8.84
C GLY A 335 -29.05 7.24 -8.88
N MET A 336 -27.78 7.36 -9.28
CA MET A 336 -26.67 6.40 -9.19
C MET A 336 -26.37 5.91 -7.75
N PRO A 337 -26.63 4.68 -7.26
CA PRO A 337 -26.07 4.28 -5.97
C PRO A 337 -24.54 4.32 -6.06
N VAL A 338 -23.91 5.05 -5.13
CA VAL A 338 -22.44 5.18 -5.13
C VAL A 338 -21.81 3.84 -4.82
N PHE A 339 -22.35 3.12 -3.84
CA PHE A 339 -21.91 1.81 -3.43
C PHE A 339 -23.08 0.84 -3.37
N GLY A 340 -22.92 -0.35 -3.93
CA GLY A 340 -23.95 -1.38 -3.89
C GLY A 340 -23.65 -2.56 -4.81
N VAL A 341 -24.59 -3.49 -4.85
CA VAL A 341 -24.60 -4.63 -5.81
C VAL A 341 -25.79 -4.51 -6.78
N GLU A 342 -26.78 -3.70 -6.41
CA GLU A 342 -27.98 -3.49 -7.21
C GLU A 342 -27.68 -2.52 -8.35
N LYS A 343 -28.05 -2.95 -9.56
CA LYS A 343 -28.06 -2.08 -10.74
C LYS A 343 -29.15 -1.04 -10.55
N ALA A 344 -28.87 0.19 -10.95
CA ALA A 344 -29.84 1.26 -10.91
C ALA A 344 -30.28 1.64 -12.32
N GLU A 345 -31.53 2.05 -12.44
CA GLU A 345 -32.04 2.58 -13.69
C GLU A 345 -31.65 4.06 -13.81
N PHE A 346 -30.85 4.38 -14.82
CA PHE A 346 -30.46 5.74 -15.16
C PHE A 346 -30.77 5.99 -16.65
N LEU A 347 -31.69 6.92 -16.91
CA LEU A 347 -32.19 7.25 -18.25
C LEU A 347 -32.73 6.02 -19.01
N GLY A 348 -33.40 5.09 -18.31
CA GLY A 348 -33.99 3.87 -18.91
C GLY A 348 -32.98 2.74 -19.15
N ASN A 349 -31.70 2.95 -18.84
CA ASN A 349 -30.67 1.92 -18.92
C ASN A 349 -30.28 1.43 -17.51
N GLN A 350 -30.01 0.13 -17.40
CA GLN A 350 -29.46 -0.48 -16.18
C GLN A 350 -27.96 -0.14 -16.11
N VAL A 351 -27.58 0.68 -15.13
CA VAL A 351 -26.19 1.08 -14.89
C VAL A 351 -25.70 0.42 -13.61
N ASP A 352 -24.51 -0.16 -13.67
CA ASP A 352 -23.85 -0.75 -12.51
C ASP A 352 -23.47 0.37 -11.50
N PRO A 353 -23.45 0.07 -10.18
CA PRO A 353 -23.07 1.05 -9.17
C PRO A 353 -21.66 1.57 -9.40
N MET A 354 -21.38 2.81 -8.96
CA MET A 354 -20.08 3.45 -9.21
C MET A 354 -18.91 2.69 -8.56
N LEU A 355 -19.14 2.09 -7.39
CA LEU A 355 -18.18 1.25 -6.66
C LEU A 355 -18.86 -0.03 -6.19
N GLY A 356 -18.45 -1.18 -6.73
CA GLY A 356 -18.86 -2.47 -6.19
C GLY A 356 -18.10 -2.83 -4.90
N PRO A 357 -18.60 -3.80 -4.11
CA PRO A 357 -17.88 -4.33 -2.95
C PRO A 357 -16.49 -4.88 -3.31
N LEU A 358 -16.37 -5.52 -4.48
CA LEU A 358 -15.10 -6.02 -4.96
C LEU A 358 -14.13 -4.88 -5.25
N ASP A 359 -14.59 -3.77 -5.85
CA ASP A 359 -13.72 -2.62 -6.15
C ASP A 359 -13.20 -1.94 -4.89
N LEU A 360 -14.02 -1.86 -3.85
CA LEU A 360 -13.58 -1.39 -2.54
C LEU A 360 -12.51 -2.32 -1.92
N ILE A 361 -12.68 -3.64 -2.04
CA ILE A 361 -11.67 -4.61 -1.59
C ILE A 361 -10.39 -4.47 -2.41
N LYS A 362 -10.49 -4.35 -3.74
CA LYS A 362 -9.35 -4.09 -4.63
C LYS A 362 -8.59 -2.84 -4.19
N LEU A 363 -9.32 -1.75 -3.95
CA LEU A 363 -8.79 -0.46 -3.50
C LEU A 363 -8.05 -0.60 -2.16
N ALA A 364 -8.67 -1.27 -1.18
CA ALA A 364 -8.10 -1.47 0.14
C ALA A 364 -6.83 -2.34 0.09
N VAL A 365 -6.87 -3.45 -0.67
CA VAL A 365 -5.73 -4.36 -0.85
C VAL A 365 -4.57 -3.64 -1.53
N HIS A 366 -4.85 -2.88 -2.59
CA HIS A 366 -3.85 -2.08 -3.29
C HIS A 366 -3.23 -1.02 -2.38
N LEU A 367 -4.07 -0.20 -1.74
CA LEU A 367 -3.65 0.85 -0.82
C LEU A 367 -2.76 0.28 0.30
N MET A 368 -3.19 -0.83 0.93
CA MET A 368 -2.41 -1.49 1.97
C MET A 368 -1.07 -2.00 1.44
N GLY A 369 -1.04 -2.64 0.28
CA GLY A 369 0.20 -3.13 -0.35
C GLY A 369 1.21 -2.01 -0.58
N VAL A 370 0.79 -0.92 -1.23
CA VAL A 370 1.65 0.25 -1.51
C VAL A 370 2.09 0.93 -0.21
N MET A 371 1.18 1.09 0.75
CA MET A 371 1.48 1.70 2.07
C MET A 371 2.55 0.90 2.83
N LEU A 372 2.50 -0.44 2.79
CA LEU A 372 3.49 -1.29 3.46
C LEU A 372 4.87 -1.17 2.82
N VAL A 373 4.95 -1.13 1.49
CA VAL A 373 6.22 -0.88 0.80
C VAL A 373 6.77 0.48 1.18
N PHE A 374 5.92 1.52 1.16
CA PHE A 374 6.34 2.86 1.56
C PHE A 374 6.78 2.91 3.02
N THR A 375 6.10 2.21 3.93
CA THR A 375 6.47 2.10 5.35
C THR A 375 7.91 1.60 5.50
N VAL A 376 8.29 0.58 4.73
CA VAL A 376 9.66 0.04 4.73
C VAL A 376 10.64 1.05 4.17
N VAL A 377 10.33 1.67 3.03
CA VAL A 377 11.19 2.69 2.39
C VAL A 377 11.41 3.89 3.32
N ALA A 378 10.35 4.38 3.97
CA ALA A 378 10.39 5.48 4.90
C ALA A 378 11.19 5.10 6.17
N SER A 379 10.97 3.91 6.72
CA SER A 379 11.72 3.42 7.89
C SER A 379 13.21 3.33 7.60
N ASP A 380 13.62 2.73 6.48
CA ASP A 380 15.02 2.63 6.06
C ASP A 380 15.64 4.03 5.86
N THR A 381 14.85 5.00 5.35
CA THR A 381 15.30 6.38 5.13
C THR A 381 15.49 7.14 6.43
N LEU A 382 14.52 7.08 7.34
CA LEU A 382 14.62 7.66 8.68
C LEU A 382 15.81 7.07 9.45
N PHE A 383 16.06 5.78 9.28
CA PHE A 383 17.21 5.11 9.88
C PHE A 383 18.54 5.70 9.44
N ARG A 384 18.72 5.92 8.14
CA ARG A 384 19.95 6.54 7.61
C ARG A 384 20.15 7.97 8.07
N LEU A 385 19.07 8.75 8.10
CA LEU A 385 19.06 10.15 8.51
C LEU A 385 19.24 10.34 10.02
N THR A 386 19.07 9.29 10.82
CA THR A 386 19.28 9.39 12.27
C THR A 386 20.80 9.53 12.54
N PRO A 387 21.27 10.63 13.14
CA PRO A 387 22.68 10.82 13.44
C PRO A 387 23.15 9.80 14.50
N VAL A 388 24.40 9.38 14.39
CA VAL A 388 25.08 8.58 15.40
C VAL A 388 25.86 9.57 16.26
N GLY A 389 25.46 9.79 17.51
CA GLY A 389 26.20 10.69 18.39
C GLY A 389 27.52 10.04 18.82
N GLU A 390 28.59 10.83 18.96
CA GLU A 390 29.84 10.38 19.59
C GLU A 390 29.80 10.51 21.12
N ASP A 391 29.10 11.53 21.65
CA ASP A 391 28.98 11.82 23.09
C ASP A 391 27.75 11.18 23.73
N ASP A 392 27.59 9.89 23.49
CA ASP A 392 26.36 9.17 23.81
C ASP A 392 26.47 8.55 25.23
N THR A 393 25.56 8.95 26.15
CA THR A 393 25.28 8.23 27.42
C THR A 393 25.14 6.71 27.18
N PRO A 394 25.31 5.82 28.17
CA PRO A 394 25.31 4.37 27.96
C PRO A 394 24.11 3.85 27.14
N ASP A 395 22.92 4.43 27.34
CA ASP A 395 21.71 4.10 26.58
C ASP A 395 21.77 4.56 25.12
N LEU A 396 22.39 5.72 24.86
CA LEU A 396 22.62 6.23 23.52
C LEU A 396 23.72 5.43 22.79
N ALA A 397 24.72 4.91 23.51
CA ALA A 397 25.80 4.10 22.93
C ALA A 397 25.28 2.77 22.36
N ALA A 398 24.28 2.16 23.01
CA ALA A 398 23.58 0.98 22.49
C ALA A 398 22.85 1.30 21.17
N ASP A 399 22.10 2.42 21.14
CA ASP A 399 21.41 2.88 19.93
C ASP A 399 22.40 3.25 18.80
N ALA A 400 23.55 3.83 19.14
CA ALA A 400 24.64 4.13 18.21
C ALA A 400 25.24 2.86 17.59
N ALA A 401 25.47 1.81 18.39
CA ALA A 401 25.94 0.52 17.89
C ALA A 401 24.92 -0.11 16.92
N THR A 402 23.63 -0.12 17.28
CA THR A 402 22.54 -0.54 16.39
C THR A 402 22.55 0.25 15.08
N LEU A 403 22.63 1.58 15.16
CA LEU A 403 22.68 2.48 14.01
C LEU A 403 23.87 2.17 13.10
N ARG A 404 25.07 2.02 13.65
CA ARG A 404 26.27 1.69 12.88
C ARG A 404 26.12 0.35 12.15
N GLN A 405 25.65 -0.70 12.82
CA GLN A 405 25.47 -2.02 12.20
C GLN A 405 24.45 -2.00 11.06
N VAL A 406 23.28 -1.41 11.29
CA VAL A 406 22.24 -1.34 10.25
C VAL A 406 22.68 -0.41 9.12
N LYS A 407 23.33 0.73 9.39
CA LYS A 407 23.87 1.60 8.32
C LYS A 407 24.92 0.87 7.48
N ALA A 408 25.84 0.15 8.12
CA ALA A 408 26.84 -0.67 7.44
C ALA A 408 26.19 -1.75 6.57
N ALA A 409 25.23 -2.50 7.12
CA ALA A 409 24.47 -3.50 6.38
C ALA A 409 23.74 -2.88 5.18
N LEU A 410 23.08 -1.73 5.38
CA LEU A 410 22.41 -0.96 4.33
C LEU A 410 23.37 -0.36 3.29
N GLY A 411 24.68 -0.59 3.39
CA GLY A 411 25.68 -0.11 2.44
C GLY A 411 26.00 1.38 2.57
N GLY A 412 25.81 1.96 3.76
CA GLY A 412 26.40 3.24 4.10
C GLY A 412 27.93 3.10 4.09
N LYS A 413 28.62 3.98 3.34
CA LYS A 413 30.08 4.05 3.41
C LYS A 413 30.46 4.68 4.75
N PRO A 414 31.30 4.05 5.59
CA PRO A 414 31.82 4.72 6.77
C PRO A 414 32.61 5.97 6.32
N GLY A 415 32.27 7.14 6.86
CA GLY A 415 33.02 8.40 6.68
C GLY A 415 32.56 9.39 5.60
N VAL A 416 31.44 9.15 4.88
CA VAL A 416 30.94 10.14 3.89
C VAL A 416 29.85 11.06 4.46
N ASP A 417 29.15 10.62 5.52
CA ASP A 417 27.99 11.34 6.07
C ASP A 417 28.32 12.20 7.30
N GLU A 418 29.59 12.24 7.75
CA GLU A 418 30.02 13.02 8.94
C GLU A 418 30.33 14.50 8.64
N THR A 419 30.40 14.90 7.36
CA THR A 419 30.71 16.29 6.95
C THR A 419 29.49 17.19 6.76
N PHE A 420 28.28 16.71 7.08
CA PHE A 420 27.03 17.49 6.93
C PHE A 420 26.24 17.70 8.23
N ALA A 421 26.84 17.41 9.39
CA ALA A 421 26.40 17.92 10.69
C ALA A 421 27.27 19.12 11.07
#